data_AF-A0A8E6ETM8-F1
#
_entry.id   AF-A0A8E6ETM8-F1
#
_cell.length_a   1.000
_cell.length_b   1.000
_cell.length_c   1.000
_cell.angle_alpha   90.00
_cell.angle_beta   90.00
_cell.angle_gamma   90.00
#
_symmetry.space_group_name_H-M   'P 1'
#
loop_
_entity.id
_entity.type
_entity.pdbx_description
1 polymer ?
#
loop_
_entity_poly.entity_id
_entity_poly.type
_entity_poly.pdbx_seq_one_letter_code
_entity_poly.pdbx_strand_id
1 'polypeptide(L)'
;MSGLMLTGYQFYKIKITGYYFLTLTPFDLTTKEFPFVARVEISSPNEKQILVKVCFKQVASVEDADSIGRLIATQVANRLAFEFKIAAENAVKGDSSFEVQVAGETVHRSFSNTIHFSGSGCFTHTINVADVPRLKIAIGASDPKKDTYYAQFRWIICQEDPVARFMHLYKILLSLEGGSKYTQKYVDDFIIGQEPGVQQIFNSHLNRNETIYTRLRNEVGHEIAGTNPATTRQGMEQYLDKLADHVKAAIANIC
;
A
#
# COMPACT_ATOMS: atom_id res chain seq x y z
N MET A 1 -16.06 -34.31 -18.39
CA MET A 1 -15.41 -33.51 -19.44
C MET A 1 -14.23 -32.80 -18.78
N SER A 2 -12.99 -33.15 -19.12
CA SER A 2 -11.81 -32.43 -18.62
C SER A 2 -11.71 -31.11 -19.38
N GLY A 3 -11.95 -29.99 -18.70
CA GLY A 3 -11.73 -28.67 -19.27
C GLY A 3 -10.24 -28.48 -19.61
N LEU A 4 -9.97 -27.72 -20.68
CA LEU A 4 -8.60 -27.32 -21.03
C LEU A 4 -8.00 -26.51 -19.88
N MET A 5 -6.84 -26.92 -19.39
CA MET A 5 -6.11 -26.21 -18.34
C MET A 5 -4.93 -25.47 -18.97
N LEU A 6 -4.70 -24.23 -18.53
CA LEU A 6 -3.62 -23.39 -18.99
C LEU A 6 -2.46 -23.39 -17.99
N THR A 7 -1.24 -23.47 -18.50
CA THR A 7 0.01 -23.21 -17.77
C THR A 7 0.66 -21.98 -18.39
N GLY A 8 1.24 -21.08 -17.59
CA GLY A 8 1.83 -19.88 -18.16
C GLY A 8 2.21 -18.83 -17.13
N TYR A 9 2.38 -17.60 -17.58
CA TYR A 9 2.65 -16.47 -16.69
C TYR A 9 2.01 -15.17 -17.19
N GLN A 10 1.87 -14.22 -16.27
CA GLN A 10 1.51 -12.83 -16.55
C GLN A 10 2.44 -11.88 -15.80
N PHE A 11 2.82 -10.78 -16.45
CA PHE A 11 3.54 -9.69 -15.82
C PHE A 11 2.61 -8.56 -15.43
N TYR A 12 2.91 -7.93 -14.30
CA TYR A 12 2.30 -6.71 -13.83
C TYR A 12 3.38 -5.72 -13.46
N LYS A 13 3.21 -4.47 -13.92
CA LYS A 13 4.10 -3.35 -13.65
C LYS A 13 3.44 -2.43 -12.64
N ILE A 14 4.13 -2.14 -11.55
CA ILE A 14 3.71 -1.16 -10.54
C ILE A 14 4.70 -0.01 -10.59
N LYS A 15 4.21 1.21 -10.81
CA LYS A 15 5.04 2.40 -10.84
C LYS A 15 5.16 2.98 -9.44
N ILE A 16 6.38 3.39 -9.08
CA ILE A 16 6.64 4.16 -7.88
C ILE A 16 6.65 5.64 -8.25
N THR A 17 5.80 6.42 -7.58
CA THR A 17 5.62 7.85 -7.84
C THR A 17 6.24 8.70 -6.76
N GLY A 18 6.17 10.03 -6.97
CA GLY A 18 6.76 11.00 -6.07
C GLY A 18 8.26 10.80 -5.89
N TYR A 19 8.70 11.14 -4.71
CA TYR A 19 10.10 11.16 -4.33
C TYR A 19 10.52 9.82 -3.70
N TYR A 20 10.15 8.69 -4.29
CA TYR A 20 10.55 7.38 -3.79
C TYR A 20 11.30 6.61 -4.88
N PHE A 21 12.41 5.99 -4.52
CA PHE A 21 13.15 5.06 -5.35
C PHE A 21 13.19 3.72 -4.64
N LEU A 22 13.18 2.63 -5.39
CA LEU A 22 13.10 1.29 -4.85
C LEU A 22 13.96 0.33 -5.67
N THR A 23 14.95 -0.25 -5.02
CA THR A 23 15.72 -1.37 -5.56
C THR A 23 15.38 -2.62 -4.76
N LEU A 24 14.92 -3.67 -5.44
CA LEU A 24 14.58 -4.97 -4.87
C LEU A 24 15.38 -6.04 -5.59
N THR A 25 16.15 -6.81 -4.83
CA THR A 25 16.69 -8.07 -5.32
C THR A 25 15.53 -9.01 -5.66
N PRO A 26 15.54 -9.69 -6.82
CA PRO A 26 14.47 -10.60 -7.18
C PRO A 26 14.20 -11.64 -6.10
N PHE A 27 12.94 -11.88 -5.79
CA PHE A 27 12.54 -12.92 -4.85
C PHE A 27 11.19 -13.53 -5.19
N ASP A 28 11.00 -14.76 -4.74
CA ASP A 28 9.77 -15.51 -4.99
C ASP A 28 8.90 -15.64 -3.73
N LEU A 29 7.59 -15.70 -3.98
CA LEU A 29 6.54 -15.99 -3.01
C LEU A 29 5.75 -17.24 -3.42
N THR A 30 5.26 -17.94 -2.40
CA THR A 30 4.25 -18.99 -2.56
C THR A 30 2.93 -18.48 -1.98
N THR A 31 1.85 -18.59 -2.73
CA THR A 31 0.54 -18.09 -2.34
C THR A 31 -0.40 -19.26 -2.05
N LYS A 32 -0.54 -19.63 -0.77
CA LYS A 32 -1.38 -20.78 -0.37
C LYS A 32 -2.86 -20.58 -0.74
N GLU A 33 -3.31 -19.34 -0.82
CA GLU A 33 -4.69 -18.97 -1.15
C GLU A 33 -5.06 -19.21 -2.62
N PHE A 34 -4.06 -19.23 -3.51
CA PHE A 34 -4.28 -19.41 -4.95
C PHE A 34 -3.67 -20.73 -5.40
N PRO A 35 -4.41 -21.85 -5.31
CA PRO A 35 -3.88 -23.18 -5.60
C PRO A 35 -3.40 -23.34 -7.05
N PHE A 36 -3.85 -22.48 -7.96
CA PHE A 36 -3.48 -22.48 -9.39
C PHE A 36 -2.20 -21.69 -9.69
N VAL A 37 -1.67 -20.94 -8.71
CA VAL A 37 -0.42 -20.18 -8.82
C VAL A 37 0.73 -21.06 -8.34
N ALA A 38 1.72 -21.26 -9.20
CA ALA A 38 2.92 -22.02 -8.88
C ALA A 38 3.89 -21.19 -8.03
N ARG A 39 4.12 -19.94 -8.43
CA ARG A 39 4.94 -18.95 -7.70
C ARG A 39 4.65 -17.54 -8.20
N VAL A 40 5.02 -16.56 -7.38
CA VAL A 40 5.02 -15.15 -7.76
C VAL A 40 6.45 -14.64 -7.64
N GLU A 41 7.04 -14.16 -8.73
CA GLU A 41 8.38 -13.57 -8.77
C GLU A 41 8.23 -12.04 -8.69
N ILE A 42 8.94 -11.38 -7.76
CA ILE A 42 8.91 -9.93 -7.58
C ILE A 42 10.32 -9.39 -7.80
N SER A 43 10.46 -8.36 -8.61
CA SER A 43 11.74 -7.69 -8.87
C SER A 43 11.54 -6.20 -9.16
N SER A 44 12.61 -5.42 -9.14
CA SER A 44 12.60 -4.03 -9.62
C SER A 44 13.52 -3.89 -10.83
N PRO A 45 13.01 -3.82 -12.08
CA PRO A 45 13.87 -3.63 -13.25
C PRO A 45 14.61 -2.29 -13.23
N ASN A 46 14.10 -1.31 -12.50
CA ASN A 46 14.74 -0.03 -12.21
C ASN A 46 14.18 0.54 -10.89
N GLU A 47 14.72 1.67 -10.46
CA GLU A 47 14.38 2.30 -9.17
C GLU A 47 12.95 2.85 -9.07
N LYS A 48 12.20 2.95 -10.18
CA LYS A 48 10.84 3.52 -10.20
C LYS A 48 9.77 2.50 -10.59
N GLN A 49 10.13 1.23 -10.70
CA GLN A 49 9.24 0.19 -11.18
C GLN A 49 9.44 -1.11 -10.43
N ILE A 50 8.32 -1.74 -10.12
CA ILE A 50 8.27 -3.11 -9.62
C ILE A 50 7.59 -3.97 -10.68
N LEU A 51 8.18 -5.13 -10.93
CA LEU A 51 7.66 -6.16 -11.80
C LEU A 51 7.19 -7.32 -10.93
N VAL A 52 5.92 -7.68 -11.08
CA VAL A 52 5.31 -8.85 -10.45
C VAL A 52 4.98 -9.85 -11.55
N LYS A 53 5.62 -11.00 -11.54
CA LYS A 53 5.36 -12.10 -12.47
C LYS A 53 4.63 -13.20 -11.75
N VAL A 54 3.41 -13.48 -12.19
CA VAL A 54 2.57 -14.54 -11.61
C VAL A 54 2.64 -15.75 -12.53
N CYS A 55 3.20 -16.86 -12.03
CA CYS A 55 3.33 -18.12 -12.76
C CYS A 55 2.18 -19.06 -12.39
N PHE A 56 1.41 -19.52 -13.38
CA PHE A 56 0.23 -20.38 -13.23
C PHE A 56 0.54 -21.80 -13.69
N LYS A 57 -0.02 -22.81 -13.01
CA LYS A 57 0.14 -24.23 -13.37
C LYS A 57 -1.12 -24.89 -13.95
N GLN A 58 -2.32 -24.46 -13.55
CA GLN A 58 -3.59 -25.08 -13.97
C GLN A 58 -4.74 -24.07 -13.84
N VAL A 59 -4.74 -23.02 -14.65
CA VAL A 59 -5.83 -22.03 -14.63
C VAL A 59 -6.85 -22.32 -15.74
N ALA A 60 -8.14 -22.15 -15.43
CA ALA A 60 -9.23 -22.54 -16.33
C ALA A 60 -9.34 -21.63 -17.56
N SER A 61 -8.96 -20.35 -17.43
CA SER A 61 -9.04 -19.36 -18.50
C SER A 61 -7.99 -18.26 -18.36
N VAL A 62 -7.76 -17.48 -19.41
CA VAL A 62 -6.86 -16.31 -19.37
C VAL A 62 -7.47 -15.20 -18.52
N GLU A 63 -8.81 -15.12 -18.48
CA GLU A 63 -9.60 -14.18 -17.70
C GLU A 63 -9.50 -14.45 -16.21
N ASP A 64 -9.56 -15.73 -15.80
CA ASP A 64 -9.30 -16.14 -14.41
C ASP A 64 -7.86 -15.82 -14.01
N ALA A 65 -6.91 -16.07 -14.92
CA ALA A 65 -5.52 -15.72 -14.69
C ALA A 65 -5.32 -14.20 -14.53
N ASP A 66 -6.02 -13.37 -15.33
CA ASP A 66 -6.00 -11.91 -15.18
C ASP A 66 -6.55 -11.47 -13.82
N SER A 67 -7.69 -12.03 -13.43
CA SER A 67 -8.36 -11.69 -12.18
C SER A 67 -7.47 -12.02 -10.97
N ILE A 68 -6.90 -13.24 -10.95
CA ILE A 68 -5.99 -13.69 -9.89
C ILE A 68 -4.68 -12.89 -9.92
N GLY A 69 -4.08 -12.72 -11.10
CA GLY A 69 -2.81 -12.03 -11.26
C GLY A 69 -2.89 -10.56 -10.82
N ARG A 70 -3.96 -9.86 -11.21
CA ARG A 70 -4.22 -8.48 -10.83
C ARG A 70 -4.45 -8.34 -9.33
N LEU A 71 -5.17 -9.28 -8.72
CA LEU A 71 -5.40 -9.30 -7.28
C LEU A 71 -4.07 -9.42 -6.52
N ILE A 72 -3.24 -10.39 -6.90
CA ILE A 72 -1.90 -10.60 -6.31
C ILE A 72 -1.03 -9.36 -6.48
N ALA A 73 -0.93 -8.81 -7.70
CA ALA A 73 -0.13 -7.62 -7.95
C ALA A 73 -0.63 -6.40 -7.15
N THR A 74 -1.94 -6.29 -6.96
CA THR A 74 -2.55 -5.25 -6.12
C THR A 74 -2.20 -5.44 -4.65
N GLN A 75 -2.25 -6.67 -4.13
CA GLN A 75 -1.82 -6.99 -2.76
C GLN A 75 -0.34 -6.66 -2.55
N VAL A 76 0.52 -6.99 -3.51
CA VAL A 76 1.94 -6.62 -3.49
C VAL A 76 2.11 -5.10 -3.36
N ALA A 77 1.45 -4.32 -4.23
CA ALA A 77 1.51 -2.86 -4.18
C ALA A 77 0.97 -2.29 -2.84
N ASN A 78 -0.12 -2.85 -2.31
CA ASN A 78 -0.68 -2.45 -1.01
C ASN A 78 0.31 -2.67 0.13
N ARG A 79 0.92 -3.86 0.18
CA ARG A 79 1.86 -4.24 1.25
C ARG A 79 3.14 -3.42 1.17
N LEU A 80 3.68 -3.19 -0.02
CA LEU A 80 4.84 -2.33 -0.20
C LEU A 80 4.58 -0.90 0.26
N ALA A 81 3.45 -0.32 -0.14
CA ALA A 81 3.07 1.02 0.27
C ALA A 81 2.90 1.10 1.80
N PHE A 82 2.29 0.10 2.42
CA PHE A 82 2.13 0.06 3.87
C PHE A 82 3.48 -0.10 4.60
N GLU A 83 4.28 -1.09 4.22
CA GLU A 83 5.53 -1.43 4.92
C GLU A 83 6.56 -0.30 4.83
N PHE A 84 6.66 0.36 3.67
CA PHE A 84 7.73 1.32 3.38
C PHE A 84 7.25 2.76 3.12
N LYS A 85 5.94 3.02 3.28
CA LYS A 85 5.33 4.34 2.99
C LYS A 85 5.65 4.86 1.59
N ILE A 86 5.79 3.96 0.62
CA ILE A 86 6.06 4.32 -0.78
C ILE A 86 4.78 4.51 -1.57
N ALA A 87 4.77 5.48 -2.48
CA ALA A 87 3.65 5.75 -3.37
C ALA A 87 3.63 4.77 -4.55
N ALA A 88 3.14 3.55 -4.31
CA ALA A 88 2.97 2.52 -5.32
C ALA A 88 1.62 2.66 -6.05
N GLU A 89 1.65 2.96 -7.35
CA GLU A 89 0.45 3.06 -8.18
C GLU A 89 -0.27 1.71 -8.36
N ASN A 90 -1.40 1.73 -9.06
CA ASN A 90 -2.11 0.50 -9.44
C ASN A 90 -1.24 -0.37 -10.37
N ALA A 91 -1.36 -1.69 -10.19
CA ALA A 91 -0.70 -2.66 -11.05
C ALA A 91 -1.29 -2.60 -12.47
N VAL A 92 -0.43 -2.40 -13.47
CA VAL A 92 -0.79 -2.41 -14.88
C VAL A 92 -0.32 -3.72 -15.50
N LYS A 93 -1.22 -4.43 -16.17
CA LYS A 93 -0.89 -5.68 -16.87
C LYS A 93 0.13 -5.39 -17.98
N GLY A 94 1.20 -6.17 -18.02
CA GLY A 94 2.18 -6.22 -19.10
C GLY A 94 1.99 -7.46 -19.96
N ASP A 95 3.12 -8.06 -20.36
CA ASP A 95 3.12 -9.24 -21.23
C ASP A 95 2.59 -10.50 -20.53
N SER A 96 2.08 -11.43 -21.32
CA SER A 96 1.62 -12.73 -20.84
C SER A 96 1.87 -13.82 -21.86
N SER A 97 2.14 -15.04 -21.37
CA SER A 97 2.36 -16.23 -22.20
C SER A 97 1.68 -17.42 -21.56
N PHE A 98 0.85 -18.12 -22.33
CA PHE A 98 0.16 -19.33 -21.89
C PHE A 98 0.31 -20.45 -22.90
N GLU A 99 0.45 -21.66 -22.37
CA GLU A 99 0.43 -22.92 -23.09
C GLU A 99 -0.91 -23.61 -22.83
N VAL A 100 -1.58 -24.00 -23.91
CA VAL A 100 -2.79 -24.84 -23.84
C VAL A 100 -2.37 -26.27 -24.12
N GLN A 101 -2.65 -27.19 -23.19
CA GLN A 101 -2.53 -28.62 -23.46
C GLN A 101 -3.82 -29.12 -24.11
N VAL A 102 -3.80 -29.33 -25.43
CA VAL A 102 -4.91 -29.93 -26.18
C VAL A 102 -4.46 -31.29 -26.72
N ALA A 103 -4.96 -32.38 -26.15
CA ALA A 103 -4.85 -33.74 -26.72
C ALA A 103 -3.46 -34.17 -27.24
N GLY A 104 -2.37 -33.74 -26.59
CA GLY A 104 -0.99 -34.11 -26.96
C GLY A 104 -0.22 -33.08 -27.79
N GLU A 105 -0.85 -31.98 -28.20
CA GLU A 105 -0.19 -30.86 -28.87
C GLU A 105 -0.16 -29.60 -27.97
N THR A 106 1.01 -28.95 -27.92
CA THR A 106 1.23 -27.71 -27.17
C THR A 106 1.03 -26.52 -28.10
N VAL A 107 0.01 -25.69 -27.82
CA VAL A 107 -0.22 -24.43 -28.54
C VAL A 107 0.19 -23.26 -27.65
N HIS A 108 1.14 -22.46 -28.12
CA HIS A 108 1.59 -21.24 -27.44
C HIS A 108 0.71 -20.04 -27.82
N ARG A 109 0.23 -19.31 -26.82
CA ARG A 109 -0.40 -17.98 -26.99
C ARG A 109 0.43 -16.93 -26.26
N SER A 110 0.91 -15.93 -27.01
CA SER A 110 1.64 -14.77 -26.47
C SER A 110 0.84 -13.50 -26.72
N PHE A 111 0.75 -12.65 -25.70
CA PHE A 111 0.15 -11.32 -25.77
C PHE A 111 1.14 -10.31 -25.19
N SER A 112 1.50 -9.28 -25.96
CA SER A 112 2.41 -8.23 -25.51
C SER A 112 1.76 -6.86 -25.57
N ASN A 113 1.89 -6.11 -24.48
CA ASN A 113 1.44 -4.72 -24.37
C ASN A 113 2.53 -3.90 -23.66
N THR A 114 3.06 -2.88 -24.33
CA THR A 114 4.13 -2.02 -23.80
C THR A 114 3.58 -0.64 -23.47
N ILE A 115 3.84 -0.16 -22.25
CA ILE A 115 3.53 1.22 -21.82
C ILE A 115 4.80 1.83 -21.21
N HIS A 116 5.13 3.06 -21.61
CA HIS A 116 6.27 3.84 -21.14
C HIS A 116 5.83 4.96 -20.19
N PHE A 117 6.64 5.22 -19.16
CA PHE A 117 6.42 6.33 -18.22
C PHE A 117 7.74 7.04 -17.92
N SER A 118 7.68 8.36 -17.67
CA SER A 118 8.79 9.20 -17.20
C SER A 118 8.38 9.95 -15.92
N GLY A 119 9.35 10.29 -15.09
CA GLY A 119 9.17 11.08 -13.86
C GLY A 119 10.49 11.62 -13.34
N SER A 120 10.48 12.81 -12.71
CA SER A 120 11.65 13.54 -12.21
C SER A 120 11.45 13.96 -10.76
N GLY A 121 12.55 13.96 -9.97
CA GLY A 121 12.62 14.52 -8.60
C GLY A 121 12.90 13.51 -7.49
N CYS A 122 13.76 13.88 -6.52
CA CYS A 122 14.49 12.97 -5.63
C CYS A 122 14.13 13.06 -4.12
N PHE A 123 13.79 11.91 -3.54
CA PHE A 123 14.16 11.41 -2.21
C PHE A 123 14.36 9.89 -2.40
N THR A 124 15.31 9.26 -1.73
CA THR A 124 15.70 7.86 -2.00
C THR A 124 15.44 7.00 -0.78
N HIS A 125 14.54 6.03 -0.90
CA HIS A 125 14.32 5.00 0.12
C HIS A 125 14.79 3.66 -0.41
N THR A 126 16.08 3.36 -0.24
CA THR A 126 16.61 2.07 -0.67
C THR A 126 16.11 0.97 0.25
N ILE A 127 15.24 0.10 -0.26
CA ILE A 127 14.93 -1.18 0.39
C ILE A 127 16.13 -2.10 0.19
N ASN A 128 16.67 -2.61 1.28
CA ASN A 128 17.85 -3.47 1.23
C ASN A 128 17.42 -4.93 1.09
N VAL A 129 18.36 -5.79 0.68
CA VAL A 129 18.16 -7.25 0.65
C VAL A 129 17.69 -7.80 1.99
N ALA A 130 18.12 -7.17 3.09
CA ALA A 130 17.70 -7.49 4.46
C ALA A 130 16.20 -7.33 4.73
N ASP A 131 15.49 -6.51 3.94
CA ASP A 131 14.06 -6.26 4.09
C ASP A 131 13.20 -7.33 3.37
N VAL A 132 13.79 -8.09 2.45
CA VAL A 132 13.09 -9.11 1.65
C VAL A 132 12.40 -10.17 2.52
N PRO A 133 13.01 -10.76 3.56
CA PRO A 133 12.32 -11.72 4.42
C PRO A 133 11.06 -11.15 5.07
N ARG A 134 11.11 -9.91 5.58
CA ARG A 134 9.95 -9.22 6.15
C ARG A 134 8.88 -8.98 5.09
N LEU A 135 9.28 -8.55 3.89
CA LEU A 135 8.37 -8.34 2.78
C LEU A 135 7.69 -9.65 2.34
N LYS A 136 8.42 -10.77 2.33
CA LYS A 136 7.84 -12.09 2.04
C LYS A 136 6.75 -12.48 3.02
N ILE A 137 6.98 -12.22 4.31
CA ILE A 137 5.99 -12.47 5.36
C ILE A 137 4.78 -11.55 5.16
N ALA A 138 5.01 -10.25 4.96
CA ALA A 138 3.94 -9.26 4.82
C ALA A 138 3.05 -9.52 3.59
N ILE A 139 3.64 -9.88 2.44
CA ILE A 139 2.88 -10.19 1.22
C ILE A 139 2.21 -11.57 1.31
N GLY A 140 2.88 -12.55 1.90
CA GLY A 140 2.34 -13.92 2.04
C GLY A 140 1.22 -14.04 3.08
N ALA A 141 1.17 -13.13 4.05
CA ALA A 141 0.13 -13.08 5.06
C ALA A 141 -1.10 -12.32 4.54
N SER A 142 -2.09 -13.07 4.09
CA SER A 142 -3.42 -12.52 3.85
C SER A 142 -4.17 -12.33 5.16
N ASP A 143 -4.77 -11.15 5.31
CA ASP A 143 -5.63 -10.79 6.41
C ASP A 143 -6.76 -9.93 5.83
N PRO A 144 -7.92 -10.52 5.49
CA PRO A 144 -9.00 -9.80 4.82
C PRO A 144 -9.47 -8.55 5.56
N LYS A 145 -9.35 -8.52 6.90
CA LYS A 145 -9.73 -7.35 7.71
C LYS A 145 -8.75 -6.21 7.48
N LYS A 146 -7.45 -6.50 7.42
CA LYS A 146 -6.40 -5.49 7.19
C LYS A 146 -6.26 -5.09 5.72
N ASP A 147 -6.57 -5.98 4.79
CA ASP A 147 -6.48 -5.75 3.33
C ASP A 147 -7.21 -4.50 2.85
N THR A 148 -8.39 -4.23 3.41
CA THR A 148 -9.13 -2.99 3.12
C THR A 148 -8.34 -1.76 3.54
N TYR A 149 -7.74 -1.77 4.73
CA TYR A 149 -6.95 -0.64 5.23
C TYR A 149 -5.63 -0.50 4.50
N TYR A 150 -4.99 -1.59 4.07
CA TYR A 150 -3.79 -1.52 3.25
C TYR A 150 -4.04 -0.87 1.89
N ALA A 151 -5.19 -1.18 1.26
CA ALA A 151 -5.60 -0.52 0.03
C ALA A 151 -5.88 0.98 0.22
N GLN A 152 -6.58 1.33 1.31
CA GLN A 152 -6.83 2.74 1.67
C GLN A 152 -5.51 3.47 1.96
N PHE A 153 -4.62 2.88 2.75
CA PHE A 153 -3.32 3.46 3.07
C PHE A 153 -2.51 3.73 1.80
N ARG A 154 -2.40 2.76 0.89
CA ARG A 154 -1.72 2.96 -0.41
C ARG A 154 -2.31 4.13 -1.18
N TRP A 155 -3.63 4.18 -1.31
CA TRP A 155 -4.30 5.26 -2.02
C TRP A 155 -4.01 6.63 -1.40
N ILE A 156 -3.93 6.71 -0.08
CA ILE A 156 -3.57 7.95 0.64
C ILE A 156 -2.12 8.34 0.37
N ILE A 157 -1.17 7.42 0.50
CA ILE A 157 0.26 7.72 0.27
C ILE A 157 0.53 8.22 -1.16
N CYS A 158 -0.27 7.79 -2.14
CA CYS A 158 -0.20 8.29 -3.51
C CYS A 158 -0.74 9.71 -3.72
N GLN A 159 -1.38 10.34 -2.74
CA GLN A 159 -1.86 11.71 -2.89
C GLN A 159 -0.71 12.72 -2.83
N GLU A 160 -0.70 13.70 -3.74
CA GLU A 160 0.33 14.74 -3.76
C GLU A 160 0.14 15.75 -2.62
N ASP A 161 -1.11 16.12 -2.33
CA ASP A 161 -1.44 17.14 -1.35
C ASP A 161 -1.22 16.64 0.10
N PRO A 162 -0.33 17.26 0.89
CA PRO A 162 -0.07 16.86 2.28
C PRO A 162 -1.28 17.03 3.19
N VAL A 163 -2.15 18.02 2.94
CA VAL A 163 -3.35 18.24 3.75
C VAL A 163 -4.34 17.07 3.56
N ALA A 164 -4.63 16.72 2.30
CA ALA A 164 -5.46 15.56 1.98
C ALA A 164 -4.90 14.26 2.58
N ARG A 165 -3.58 14.01 2.45
CA ARG A 165 -2.92 12.84 3.06
C ARG A 165 -3.16 12.77 4.56
N PHE A 166 -2.90 13.88 5.24
CA PHE A 166 -3.01 13.95 6.68
C PHE A 166 -4.46 13.71 7.13
N MET A 167 -5.42 14.36 6.48
CA MET A 167 -6.84 14.22 6.82
C MET A 167 -7.34 12.78 6.61
N HIS A 168 -6.91 12.11 5.54
CA HIS A 168 -7.30 10.72 5.31
C HIS A 168 -6.60 9.74 6.26
N LEU A 169 -5.31 9.94 6.59
CA LEU A 169 -4.63 9.14 7.60
C LEU A 169 -5.29 9.28 8.97
N TYR A 170 -5.59 10.52 9.39
CA TYR A 170 -6.28 10.78 10.64
C TYR A 170 -7.69 10.16 10.65
N LYS A 171 -8.40 10.16 9.52
CA LYS A 171 -9.70 9.48 9.38
C LYS A 171 -9.58 7.96 9.63
N ILE A 172 -8.50 7.32 9.17
CA ILE A 172 -8.25 5.90 9.48
C ILE A 172 -8.05 5.72 10.98
N LEU A 173 -7.22 6.53 11.63
CA LEU A 173 -7.04 6.47 13.09
C LEU A 173 -8.36 6.66 13.83
N LEU A 174 -9.17 7.64 13.44
CA LEU A 174 -10.45 7.88 14.08
C LEU A 174 -11.40 6.67 13.92
N SER A 175 -11.36 6.00 12.78
CA SER A 175 -12.17 4.81 12.52
C SER A 175 -11.77 3.62 13.38
N LEU A 176 -10.46 3.43 13.59
CA LEU A 176 -9.89 2.30 14.32
C LEU A 176 -9.86 2.53 15.84
N GLU A 177 -9.40 3.70 16.25
CA GLU A 177 -9.08 4.03 17.65
C GLU A 177 -10.06 5.03 18.25
N GLY A 178 -11.00 5.60 17.50
CA GLY A 178 -11.97 6.58 18.02
C GLY A 178 -13.04 5.99 18.94
N GLY A 179 -13.05 4.68 19.16
CA GLY A 179 -14.08 3.97 19.91
C GLY A 179 -15.47 4.05 19.26
N SER A 180 -16.50 3.62 19.98
CA SER A 180 -17.88 3.53 19.44
C SER A 180 -18.51 4.86 19.03
N LYS A 181 -17.93 5.98 19.50
CA LYS A 181 -18.40 7.34 19.21
C LYS A 181 -17.47 8.12 18.29
N TYR A 182 -16.42 7.49 17.75
CA TYR A 182 -15.43 8.13 16.88
C TYR A 182 -14.87 9.43 17.49
N THR A 183 -14.48 9.40 18.77
CA THR A 183 -14.01 10.59 19.49
C THR A 183 -12.52 10.80 19.30
N GLN A 184 -12.12 12.05 19.10
CA GLN A 184 -10.72 12.45 18.99
C GLN A 184 -9.92 12.15 20.28
N LYS A 185 -10.59 12.11 21.45
CA LYS A 185 -9.96 11.78 22.72
C LYS A 185 -9.29 10.40 22.71
N TYR A 186 -9.98 9.37 22.24
CA TYR A 186 -9.39 8.04 22.18
C TYR A 186 -8.22 7.96 21.19
N VAL A 187 -8.27 8.74 20.09
CA VAL A 187 -7.14 8.86 19.17
C VAL A 187 -5.95 9.54 19.84
N ASP A 188 -6.17 10.63 20.58
CA ASP A 188 -5.12 11.31 21.36
C ASP A 188 -4.50 10.35 22.39
N ASP A 189 -5.32 9.63 23.15
CA ASP A 189 -4.88 8.66 24.16
C ASP A 189 -4.05 7.53 23.53
N PHE A 190 -4.48 7.01 22.36
CA PHE A 190 -3.73 6.02 21.59
C PHE A 190 -2.36 6.56 21.15
N ILE A 191 -2.32 7.76 20.55
CA ILE A 191 -1.07 8.38 20.07
C ILE A 191 -0.11 8.62 21.24
N ILE A 192 -0.58 9.11 22.39
CA ILE A 192 0.24 9.30 23.59
C ILE A 192 0.83 7.97 24.07
N GLY A 193 0.04 6.89 23.99
CA GLY A 193 0.51 5.54 24.30
C GLY A 193 1.63 5.04 23.39
N GLN A 194 1.62 5.43 22.11
CA GLN A 194 2.65 5.06 21.13
C GLN A 194 3.86 6.01 21.12
N GLU A 195 3.64 7.30 21.38
CA GLU A 195 4.65 8.37 21.38
C GLU A 195 4.50 9.22 22.65
N PRO A 196 5.08 8.79 23.80
CA PRO A 196 4.94 9.51 25.07
C PRO A 196 5.46 10.96 25.05
N GLY A 197 6.37 11.27 24.12
CA GLY A 197 6.92 12.61 23.91
C GLY A 197 6.15 13.46 22.89
N VAL A 198 4.97 13.02 22.44
CA VAL A 198 4.17 13.78 21.47
C VAL A 198 3.80 15.15 22.05
N GLN A 199 3.91 16.19 21.22
CA GLN A 199 3.48 17.53 21.61
C GLN A 199 1.98 17.54 21.90
N GLN A 200 1.62 18.10 23.06
CA GLN A 200 0.25 18.28 23.50
C GLN A 200 -0.06 19.77 23.65
N ILE A 201 -1.25 20.18 23.23
CA ILE A 201 -1.71 21.56 23.25
C ILE A 201 -3.05 21.60 23.98
N PHE A 202 -3.17 22.52 24.95
CA PHE A 202 -4.41 22.69 25.69
C PHE A 202 -5.48 23.33 24.81
N ASN A 203 -6.62 22.66 24.67
CA ASN A 203 -7.81 23.17 24.01
C ASN A 203 -8.78 23.71 25.07
N SER A 204 -8.93 25.02 25.15
CA SER A 204 -9.80 25.68 26.12
C SER A 204 -11.29 25.40 25.92
N HIS A 205 -11.73 25.20 24.68
CA HIS A 205 -13.14 24.90 24.36
C HIS A 205 -13.57 23.52 24.84
N LEU A 206 -12.67 22.53 24.74
CA LEU A 206 -12.92 21.16 25.20
C LEU A 206 -12.38 20.89 26.60
N ASN A 207 -11.70 21.87 27.21
CA ASN A 207 -11.05 21.79 28.51
C ASN A 207 -10.18 20.52 28.66
N ARG A 208 -9.39 20.20 27.63
CA ARG A 208 -8.52 19.02 27.60
C ARG A 208 -7.26 19.29 26.77
N ASN A 209 -6.23 18.49 26.98
CA ASN A 209 -5.08 18.45 26.08
C ASN A 209 -5.43 17.63 24.83
N GLU A 210 -4.96 18.11 23.68
CA GLU A 210 -5.03 17.41 22.40
C GLU A 210 -3.60 17.20 21.89
N THR A 211 -3.37 16.13 21.16
CA THR A 211 -2.09 15.96 20.46
C THR A 211 -1.97 16.99 19.33
N ILE A 212 -0.73 17.27 18.91
CA ILE A 212 -0.47 18.13 17.75
C ILE A 212 -1.23 17.65 16.50
N TYR A 213 -1.45 16.33 16.35
CA TYR A 213 -2.17 15.78 15.21
C TYR A 213 -3.65 16.19 15.19
N THR A 214 -4.33 16.05 16.34
CA THR A 214 -5.72 16.49 16.51
C THR A 214 -5.85 18.00 16.34
N ARG A 215 -4.90 18.75 16.89
CA ARG A 215 -4.85 20.21 16.72
C ARG A 215 -4.78 20.62 15.25
N LEU A 216 -3.82 20.07 14.50
CA LEU A 216 -3.64 20.38 13.07
C LEU A 216 -4.89 20.00 12.25
N ARG A 217 -5.53 18.86 12.55
CA ARG A 217 -6.80 18.47 11.92
C ARG A 217 -7.91 19.49 12.20
N ASN A 218 -7.99 20.01 13.42
CA ASN A 218 -9.02 20.97 13.82
C ASN A 218 -8.78 22.34 13.18
N GLU A 219 -7.53 22.77 12.99
CA GLU A 219 -7.18 24.01 12.27
C GLU A 219 -7.63 24.03 10.81
N VAL A 220 -7.74 22.87 10.16
CA VAL A 220 -8.28 22.80 8.78
C VAL A 220 -9.79 23.03 8.75
N GLY A 221 -10.51 22.61 9.78
CA GLY A 221 -11.98 22.66 9.83
C GLY A 221 -12.56 23.85 10.61
N HIS A 222 -11.74 24.55 11.38
CA HIS A 222 -12.17 25.61 12.28
C HIS A 222 -11.22 26.80 12.19
N GLU A 223 -11.76 28.02 12.16
CA GLU A 223 -10.96 29.23 12.29
C GLU A 223 -10.42 29.31 13.73
N ILE A 224 -9.12 29.07 13.89
CA ILE A 224 -8.46 29.20 15.19
C ILE A 224 -7.60 30.45 15.20
N ALA A 225 -7.80 31.32 16.20
CA ALA A 225 -7.07 32.58 16.33
C ALA A 225 -5.55 32.34 16.31
N GLY A 226 -4.84 33.10 15.46
CA GLY A 226 -3.39 33.02 15.31
C GLY A 226 -2.88 31.91 14.39
N THR A 227 -3.76 31.13 13.77
CA THR A 227 -3.38 30.12 12.77
C THR A 227 -3.65 30.64 11.36
N ASN A 228 -2.83 30.21 10.39
CA ASN A 228 -3.11 30.46 8.98
C ASN A 228 -2.97 29.17 8.16
N PRO A 229 -3.63 29.07 6.99
CA PRO A 229 -3.64 27.85 6.18
C PRO A 229 -2.23 27.38 5.76
N ALA A 230 -1.29 28.30 5.54
CA ALA A 230 0.07 27.95 5.12
C ALA A 230 0.85 27.29 6.26
N THR A 231 0.76 27.81 7.49
CA THR A 231 1.39 27.21 8.67
C THR A 231 0.77 25.88 9.05
N THR A 232 -0.56 25.74 8.92
CA THR A 232 -1.24 24.45 9.18
C THR A 232 -0.84 23.42 8.13
N ARG A 233 -0.77 23.78 6.84
CA ARG A 233 -0.25 22.91 5.77
C ARG A 233 1.17 22.44 6.07
N GLN A 234 2.07 23.36 6.42
CA GLN A 234 3.46 23.03 6.74
C GLN A 234 3.56 22.12 7.96
N GLY A 235 2.77 22.40 9.01
CA GLY A 235 2.68 21.54 10.19
C GLY A 235 2.20 20.14 9.82
N MET A 236 1.12 20.02 9.06
CA MET A 236 0.64 18.71 8.58
C MET A 236 1.73 17.96 7.83
N GLU A 237 2.40 18.62 6.87
CA GLU A 237 3.50 18.03 6.11
C GLU A 237 4.65 17.53 7.00
N GLN A 238 5.05 18.31 8.00
CA GLN A 238 6.09 17.94 8.97
C GLN A 238 5.73 16.69 9.78
N TYR A 239 4.45 16.52 10.15
CA TYR A 239 3.99 15.42 11.00
C TYR A 239 3.42 14.22 10.22
N LEU A 240 3.34 14.28 8.90
CA LEU A 240 2.77 13.22 8.05
C LEU A 240 3.42 11.86 8.26
N ASP A 241 4.75 11.82 8.29
CA ASP A 241 5.48 10.55 8.37
C ASP A 241 5.19 9.81 9.68
N LYS A 242 5.20 10.52 10.80
CA LYS A 242 4.84 9.96 12.11
C LYS A 242 3.37 9.60 12.22
N LEU A 243 2.48 10.43 11.66
CA LEU A 243 1.05 10.09 11.60
C LEU A 243 0.81 8.79 10.83
N ALA A 244 1.55 8.57 9.74
CA ALA A 244 1.51 7.33 9.00
C ALA A 244 1.98 6.13 9.84
N ASP A 245 2.99 6.29 10.71
CA ASP A 245 3.40 5.24 11.65
C ASP A 245 2.31 4.91 12.67
N HIS A 246 1.65 5.94 13.23
CA HIS A 246 0.51 5.74 14.14
C HIS A 246 -0.62 4.96 13.46
N VAL A 247 -0.94 5.28 12.20
CA VAL A 247 -1.92 4.53 11.40
C VAL A 247 -1.49 3.08 11.20
N LYS A 248 -0.21 2.84 10.89
CA LYS A 248 0.32 1.48 10.73
C LYS A 248 0.21 0.67 12.02
N ALA A 249 0.52 1.28 13.17
CA ALA A 249 0.37 0.65 14.48
C ALA A 249 -1.09 0.28 14.78
N ALA A 250 -2.04 1.18 14.50
CA ALA A 250 -3.46 0.91 14.66
C ALA A 250 -3.94 -0.26 13.76
N ILE A 251 -3.53 -0.28 12.48
CA ILE A 251 -3.86 -1.37 11.55
C ILE A 251 -3.26 -2.72 12.01
N ALA A 252 -2.05 -2.71 12.57
CA ALA A 252 -1.41 -3.92 13.07
C ALA A 252 -2.19 -4.57 14.23
N ASN A 253 -2.89 -3.76 15.05
CA ASN A 253 -3.69 -4.22 16.20
C ASN A 253 -5.07 -4.78 15.83
N ILE A 254 -5.48 -4.72 14.57
CA ILE A 254 -6.73 -5.32 14.11
C ILE A 254 -6.64 -6.84 14.30
N CYS A 255 -7.58 -7.38 15.10
CA CYS A 255 -7.79 -8.82 15.34
C CYS A 255 -8.82 -9.38 14.36
#